data_AF-K2JV76-F1
#
_entry.id   AF-K2JV76-F1
#
_cell.length_a   1.000
_cell.length_b   1.000
_cell.length_c   1.000
_cell.angle_alpha   90.00
_cell.angle_beta   90.00
_cell.angle_gamma   90.00
#
_symmetry.space_group_name_H-M   'P 1'
#
loop_
_entity.id
_entity.type
_entity.pdbx_description
1 polymer ?
#
loop_
_entity_poly.entity_id
_entity_poly.type
_entity_poly.pdbx_seq_one_letter_code
_entity_poly.pdbx_strand_id
1 'polypeptide(L)'
;MEGSGHPDSVLHGEKNRKRRERENSPWYQKGKKGFWPLIIVLAVVGLYAGNSRDNKLPRVDPAKVDPAREEARLEQVRRDLAAKEQYAADTAALEAAKPDILKAVMGMQLVKDAAWAQSGFLYVGVIDNGKSRDMLAWQACNNVLNHYQGSREVTVVVVDIAKMLARGSFDEIGRAYCK
;
A
#
# COMPACT_ATOMS: atom_id res chain seq x y z
N MET A 1 -44.87 -3.70 42.73
CA MET A 1 -44.96 -2.23 42.57
C MET A 1 -43.76 -1.66 43.30
N GLU A 2 -42.78 -0.98 42.73
CA GLU A 2 -42.51 -0.43 41.39
C GLU A 2 -40.99 -0.48 41.19
N GLY A 3 -40.55 -0.63 39.94
CA GLY A 3 -39.14 -0.64 39.56
C GLY A 3 -38.57 0.77 39.42
N SER A 4 -37.38 0.99 39.96
CA SER A 4 -36.59 2.21 39.80
C SER A 4 -35.67 2.09 38.57
N GLY A 5 -36.18 2.57 37.43
CA GLY A 5 -35.41 2.70 36.19
C GLY A 5 -34.38 3.82 36.27
N HIS A 6 -33.11 3.48 36.05
CA HIS A 6 -31.98 4.42 35.97
C HIS A 6 -32.01 5.23 34.65
N PRO A 7 -31.79 6.56 34.69
CA PRO A 7 -31.90 7.45 33.52
C PRO A 7 -30.77 7.33 32.47
N ASP A 8 -29.72 6.55 32.72
CA ASP A 8 -28.54 6.48 31.83
C ASP A 8 -28.71 5.61 30.57
N SER A 9 -29.81 4.84 30.50
CA SER A 9 -30.06 3.92 29.39
C SER A 9 -30.60 4.59 28.12
N VAL A 10 -31.10 5.83 28.22
CA VAL A 10 -31.72 6.56 27.09
C VAL A 10 -30.67 7.17 26.16
N LEU A 11 -29.56 7.69 26.71
CA LEU A 11 -28.51 8.37 25.95
C LEU A 11 -27.64 7.42 25.10
N HIS A 12 -27.55 6.14 25.48
CA HIS A 12 -26.88 5.11 24.68
C HIS A 12 -27.73 4.61 23.49
N GLY A 13 -29.06 4.72 23.57
CA GLY A 13 -29.98 4.37 22.48
C GLY A 13 -29.92 5.35 21.31
N GLU A 14 -29.82 6.64 21.58
CA GLU A 14 -29.80 7.69 20.54
C GLU A 14 -28.53 7.69 19.69
N LYS A 15 -27.36 7.43 20.29
CA LYS A 15 -26.10 7.36 19.53
C LYS A 15 -26.08 6.18 18.55
N ASN A 16 -26.65 5.04 18.96
CA ASN A 16 -26.76 3.86 18.08
C ASN A 16 -27.81 4.04 16.97
N ARG A 17 -28.88 4.80 17.23
CA ARG A 17 -29.89 5.16 16.22
C ARG A 17 -29.31 6.05 15.11
N LYS A 18 -28.54 7.09 15.47
CA LYS A 18 -27.87 7.98 14.50
C LYS A 18 -26.78 7.28 13.67
N ARG A 19 -26.17 6.20 14.19
CA ARG A 19 -25.22 5.37 13.41
C ARG A 19 -25.93 4.51 12.36
N ARG A 20 -27.06 3.88 12.72
CA ARG A 20 -27.88 3.07 11.79
C ARG A 20 -28.53 3.91 10.69
N GLU A 21 -28.91 5.16 10.97
CA GLU A 21 -29.45 6.08 9.95
C GLU A 21 -28.40 6.52 8.91
N ARG A 22 -27.11 6.59 9.27
CA ARG A 22 -26.03 6.87 8.29
C ARG A 22 -25.77 5.67 7.38
N GLU A 23 -25.81 4.46 7.92
CA GLU A 23 -25.61 3.21 7.17
C GLU A 23 -26.76 2.88 6.20
N ASN A 24 -27.98 3.37 6.48
CA ASN A 24 -29.15 3.19 5.62
C ASN A 24 -29.49 4.43 4.74
N SER A 25 -28.58 5.39 4.65
CA SER A 25 -28.78 6.53 3.75
C SER A 25 -28.77 6.08 2.27
N PRO A 26 -29.67 6.60 1.40
CA PRO A 26 -29.73 6.26 -0.03
C PRO A 26 -28.42 6.53 -0.81
N TRP A 27 -27.52 7.31 -0.21
CA TRP A 27 -26.21 7.67 -0.75
C TRP A 27 -25.10 6.67 -0.38
N TYR A 28 -25.29 5.83 0.66
CA TYR A 28 -24.30 4.84 1.11
C TYR A 28 -24.55 3.42 0.52
N GLN A 29 -25.79 3.11 0.13
CA GLN A 29 -26.15 1.85 -0.54
C GLN A 29 -25.80 1.82 -2.05
N LYS A 30 -25.33 2.94 -2.62
CA LYS A 30 -25.06 3.08 -4.06
C LYS A 30 -23.63 2.71 -4.50
N GLY A 31 -22.78 2.25 -3.59
CA GLY A 31 -21.37 1.90 -3.87
C GLY A 31 -21.06 0.40 -4.05
N LYS A 32 -22.07 -0.48 -3.99
CA LYS A 32 -21.86 -1.94 -3.99
C LYS A 32 -22.84 -2.70 -4.89
N LYS A 33 -22.98 -2.35 -6.17
CA LYS A 33 -23.49 -3.28 -7.19
C LYS A 33 -22.77 -2.99 -8.51
N GLY A 34 -22.09 -4.02 -9.01
CA GLY A 34 -21.19 -3.93 -10.14
C GLY A 34 -21.87 -3.45 -11.42
N PHE A 35 -21.22 -2.49 -12.06
CA PHE A 35 -21.24 -2.17 -13.48
C PHE A 35 -20.30 -0.96 -13.52
N TRP A 36 -19.07 -1.08 -13.97
CA TRP A 36 -18.69 -0.66 -15.32
C TRP A 36 -17.32 -1.25 -15.65
N PRO A 37 -17.24 -2.24 -16.55
CA PRO A 37 -16.01 -2.50 -17.27
C PRO A 37 -16.27 -2.36 -18.76
N LEU A 38 -16.77 -1.21 -19.26
CA LEU A 38 -16.96 -1.07 -20.73
C LEU A 38 -17.21 0.36 -21.27
N ILE A 39 -16.81 1.44 -20.58
CA ILE A 39 -16.90 2.82 -21.15
C ILE A 39 -15.62 3.64 -20.84
N ILE A 40 -14.46 2.99 -20.85
CA ILE A 40 -13.16 3.71 -20.98
C ILE A 40 -12.46 3.34 -22.30
N VAL A 41 -13.02 2.41 -23.08
CA VAL A 41 -12.43 1.97 -24.36
C VAL A 41 -12.89 2.85 -25.55
N LEU A 42 -13.95 3.64 -25.44
CA LEU A 42 -14.46 4.46 -26.56
C LEU A 42 -14.18 5.98 -26.48
N ALA A 43 -13.85 6.52 -25.30
CA ALA A 43 -13.53 7.96 -25.18
C ALA A 43 -12.11 8.31 -25.64
N VAL A 44 -11.19 7.34 -25.71
CA VAL A 44 -9.83 7.55 -26.25
C VAL A 44 -9.80 7.46 -27.78
N VAL A 45 -10.77 6.77 -28.40
CA VAL A 45 -10.82 6.60 -29.86
C VAL A 45 -11.54 7.76 -30.56
N GLY A 46 -12.54 8.39 -29.91
CA GLY A 46 -13.35 9.46 -30.51
C GLY A 46 -12.69 10.85 -30.60
N LEU A 47 -11.66 11.12 -29.80
CA LEU A 47 -10.92 12.39 -29.85
C LEU A 47 -9.78 12.41 -30.89
N TYR A 48 -9.59 11.30 -31.63
CA TYR A 48 -8.62 11.19 -32.72
C TYR A 48 -9.26 11.18 -34.12
N ALA A 49 -10.56 11.48 -34.24
CA ALA A 49 -11.26 11.52 -35.54
C ALA A 49 -11.51 12.96 -36.03
N GLY A 50 -10.57 13.87 -35.79
CA GLY A 50 -10.72 15.28 -36.11
C GLY A 50 -9.42 16.03 -36.36
N ASN A 51 -8.42 15.41 -37.01
CA ASN A 51 -7.35 16.16 -37.66
C ASN A 51 -6.69 15.34 -38.80
N SER A 52 -7.46 15.11 -39.86
CA SER A 52 -6.95 14.48 -41.09
C SER A 52 -6.35 15.56 -41.99
N ARG A 53 -5.10 15.94 -41.72
CA ARG A 53 -4.15 16.48 -42.71
C ARG A 53 -2.73 16.02 -42.35
N ASP A 54 -2.22 15.09 -43.14
CA ASP A 54 -0.79 14.87 -43.41
C ASP A 54 0.15 14.32 -42.32
N ASN A 55 -0.34 13.48 -41.39
CA ASN A 55 0.60 12.72 -40.55
C ASN A 55 1.03 11.43 -41.26
N LYS A 56 1.94 11.55 -42.24
CA LYS A 56 2.69 10.39 -42.76
C LYS A 56 3.48 9.80 -41.60
N LEU A 57 3.03 8.66 -41.06
CA LEU A 57 3.85 7.83 -40.18
C LEU A 57 5.22 7.67 -40.87
N PRO A 58 6.34 7.99 -40.20
CA PRO A 58 7.64 7.77 -40.81
C PRO A 58 7.72 6.28 -41.17
N ARG A 59 7.83 5.98 -42.47
CA ARG A 59 8.18 4.65 -42.93
C ARG A 59 9.59 4.39 -42.40
N VAL A 60 9.69 3.61 -41.34
CA VAL A 60 10.96 3.05 -40.90
C VAL A 60 11.33 2.04 -41.98
N ASP A 61 12.33 2.36 -42.79
CA ASP A 61 12.90 1.42 -43.75
C ASP A 61 13.46 0.23 -42.95
N PRO A 62 12.92 -0.99 -43.07
CA PRO A 62 13.41 -2.14 -42.30
C PRO A 62 14.87 -2.48 -42.63
N ALA A 63 15.38 -2.02 -43.78
CA ALA A 63 16.77 -2.15 -44.18
C ALA A 63 17.75 -1.24 -43.41
N LYS A 64 17.26 -0.28 -42.61
CA LYS A 64 18.10 0.64 -41.80
C LYS A 64 18.08 0.32 -40.29
N VAL A 65 17.32 -0.69 -39.87
CA VAL A 65 17.29 -1.13 -38.47
C VAL A 65 18.40 -2.16 -38.29
N ASP A 66 19.39 -1.83 -37.47
CA ASP A 66 20.44 -2.78 -37.08
C ASP A 66 19.82 -3.85 -36.18
N PRO A 67 19.77 -5.13 -36.61
CA PRO A 67 19.15 -6.21 -35.85
C PRO A 67 19.82 -6.41 -34.49
N ALA A 68 21.14 -6.19 -34.38
CA ALA A 68 21.86 -6.33 -33.11
C ALA A 68 21.44 -5.26 -32.09
N ARG A 69 21.14 -4.04 -32.57
CA ARG A 69 20.65 -2.95 -31.71
C ARG A 69 19.23 -3.22 -31.22
N GLU A 70 18.38 -3.79 -32.06
CA GLU A 70 17.01 -4.13 -31.69
C GLU A 70 16.97 -5.33 -30.74
N GLU A 71 17.82 -6.35 -30.96
CA GLU A 71 17.99 -7.46 -30.01
C GLU A 71 18.49 -6.98 -28.65
N ALA A 72 19.48 -6.08 -28.60
CA ALA A 72 19.95 -5.49 -27.35
C ALA A 72 18.85 -4.70 -26.61
N ARG A 73 18.00 -3.98 -27.36
CA ARG A 73 16.85 -3.26 -26.80
C ARG A 73 15.79 -4.22 -26.25
N LEU A 74 15.46 -5.28 -26.98
CA LEU A 74 14.53 -6.31 -26.53
C LEU A 74 15.06 -7.03 -25.28
N GLU A 75 16.35 -7.32 -25.24
CA GLU A 75 17.00 -7.92 -24.08
C GLU A 75 16.96 -7.01 -22.86
N GLN A 76 17.19 -5.70 -23.03
CA GLN A 76 17.02 -4.74 -21.96
C GLN A 76 15.57 -4.69 -21.45
N VAL A 77 14.59 -4.68 -22.36
CA VAL A 77 13.16 -4.70 -22.00
C VAL A 77 12.80 -5.96 -21.22
N ARG A 78 13.35 -7.12 -21.59
CA ARG A 78 13.14 -8.38 -20.85
C ARG A 78 13.71 -8.31 -19.43
N ARG A 79 14.91 -7.77 -19.26
CA ARG A 79 15.50 -7.58 -17.93
C ARG A 79 14.69 -6.64 -17.06
N ASP A 80 14.22 -5.53 -17.63
CA ASP A 80 13.39 -4.56 -16.92
C ASP A 80 12.04 -5.18 -16.51
N LEU A 81 11.45 -6.02 -17.37
CA LEU A 81 10.23 -6.75 -17.06
C LEU A 81 10.45 -7.77 -15.94
N ALA A 82 11.51 -8.59 -16.04
CA ALA A 82 11.87 -9.56 -15.02
C ALA A 82 12.15 -8.88 -13.66
N ALA A 83 12.81 -7.73 -13.66
CA ALA A 83 13.07 -6.95 -12.44
C ALA A 83 11.78 -6.41 -11.80
N LYS A 84 10.78 -6.01 -12.61
CA LYS A 84 9.46 -5.59 -12.13
C LYS A 84 8.65 -6.76 -11.59
N GLU A 85 8.71 -7.92 -12.24
CA GLU A 85 8.08 -9.15 -11.78
C GLU A 85 8.66 -9.60 -10.44
N GLN A 86 9.99 -9.63 -10.33
CA GLN A 86 10.67 -9.93 -9.06
C GLN A 86 10.29 -8.93 -7.97
N TYR A 87 10.21 -7.63 -8.31
CA TYR A 87 9.77 -6.61 -7.38
C TYR A 87 8.35 -6.86 -6.85
N ALA A 88 7.43 -7.27 -7.72
CA ALA A 88 6.07 -7.61 -7.31
C ALA A 88 6.06 -8.86 -6.42
N ALA A 89 6.85 -9.88 -6.76
CA ALA A 89 6.98 -11.11 -5.99
C ALA A 89 7.54 -10.85 -4.58
N ASP A 90 8.63 -10.09 -4.46
CA ASP A 90 9.23 -9.73 -3.18
C ASP A 90 8.27 -8.91 -2.30
N THR A 91 7.52 -7.99 -2.91
CA THR A 91 6.50 -7.18 -2.21
C THR A 91 5.38 -8.08 -1.70
N ALA A 92 4.90 -9.02 -2.52
CA ALA A 92 3.88 -9.98 -2.13
C ALA A 92 4.36 -10.91 -1.01
N ALA A 93 5.60 -11.39 -1.08
CA ALA A 93 6.21 -12.21 -0.02
C ALA A 93 6.33 -11.45 1.30
N LEU A 94 6.70 -10.16 1.25
CA LEU A 94 6.81 -9.33 2.45
C LEU A 94 5.45 -9.04 3.07
N GLU A 95 4.43 -8.75 2.26
CA GLU A 95 3.04 -8.61 2.73
C GLU A 95 2.47 -9.94 3.26
N ALA A 96 2.87 -11.08 2.71
CA ALA A 96 2.46 -12.40 3.21
C ALA A 96 3.13 -12.76 4.55
N ALA A 97 4.40 -12.35 4.76
CA ALA A 97 5.13 -12.56 6.01
C ALA A 97 4.74 -11.56 7.12
N LYS A 98 4.14 -10.42 6.72
CA LYS A 98 3.69 -9.35 7.60
C LYS A 98 2.93 -9.81 8.85
N PRO A 99 1.92 -10.70 8.82
CA PRO A 99 1.23 -11.15 10.04
C PRO A 99 2.15 -11.83 11.05
N ASP A 100 3.08 -12.69 10.61
CA ASP A 100 4.01 -13.38 11.49
C ASP A 100 5.06 -12.43 12.07
N ILE A 101 5.58 -11.53 11.23
CA ILE A 101 6.48 -10.45 11.64
C ILE A 101 5.77 -9.55 12.66
N LEU A 102 4.53 -9.14 12.37
CA LEU A 102 3.72 -8.32 13.26
C LEU A 102 3.43 -9.02 14.58
N LYS A 103 3.12 -10.31 14.57
CA LYS A 103 2.89 -11.07 15.80
C LYS A 103 4.13 -11.08 16.68
N ALA A 104 5.31 -11.29 16.09
CA ALA A 104 6.58 -11.23 16.83
C ALA A 104 6.88 -9.81 17.34
N VAL A 105 6.56 -8.79 16.52
CA VAL A 105 6.83 -7.39 16.83
C VAL A 105 5.86 -6.79 17.86
N MET A 106 4.57 -7.11 17.77
CA MET A 106 3.52 -6.66 18.68
C MET A 106 3.53 -7.42 20.02
N GLY A 107 4.16 -8.60 20.09
CA GLY A 107 4.50 -9.25 21.36
C GLY A 107 5.43 -8.40 22.23
N MET A 108 6.12 -7.43 21.63
CA MET A 108 6.78 -6.34 22.33
C MET A 108 5.74 -5.25 22.56
N GLN A 109 5.28 -5.04 23.80
CA GLN A 109 4.22 -4.11 24.24
C GLN A 109 4.37 -2.61 23.83
N LEU A 110 5.27 -2.30 22.90
CA LEU A 110 5.67 -0.96 22.45
C LEU A 110 5.12 -0.59 21.06
N VAL A 111 4.58 -1.55 20.30
CA VAL A 111 4.06 -1.31 18.95
C VAL A 111 2.55 -1.16 18.99
N LYS A 112 2.06 0.05 18.70
CA LYS A 112 0.63 0.33 18.61
C LYS A 112 0.19 0.36 17.14
N ASP A 113 -0.53 -0.69 16.77
CA ASP A 113 -1.62 -0.73 15.79
C ASP A 113 -1.33 -0.42 14.31
N ALA A 114 -0.07 -0.23 13.89
CA ALA A 114 0.23 -0.16 12.46
C ALA A 114 1.59 -0.73 12.11
N ALA A 115 1.60 -1.73 11.24
CA ALA A 115 2.72 -1.93 10.34
C ALA A 115 2.21 -2.10 8.92
N TRP A 116 3.04 -1.69 7.96
CA TRP A 116 2.79 -1.88 6.55
C TRP A 116 4.11 -2.09 5.83
N ALA A 117 4.08 -2.84 4.75
CA ALA A 117 5.25 -3.02 3.92
C ALA A 117 5.06 -2.28 2.60
N GLN A 118 6.16 -1.73 2.09
CA GLN A 118 6.17 -1.12 0.77
C GLN A 118 7.60 -1.13 0.26
N SER A 119 7.83 -1.67 -0.95
CA SER A 119 9.07 -1.46 -1.70
C SER A 119 10.37 -1.85 -0.97
N GLY A 120 10.39 -3.00 -0.27
CA GLY A 120 11.57 -3.39 0.52
C GLY A 120 11.71 -2.64 1.84
N PHE A 121 10.69 -1.88 2.23
CA PHE A 121 10.59 -1.29 3.56
C PHE A 121 9.49 -1.98 4.36
N LEU A 122 9.77 -2.23 5.64
CA LEU A 122 8.76 -2.56 6.63
C LEU A 122 8.63 -1.36 7.57
N TYR A 123 7.49 -0.69 7.53
CA TYR A 123 7.19 0.43 8.40
C TYR A 123 6.49 -0.06 9.66
N VAL A 124 6.96 0.41 10.81
CA VAL A 124 6.37 0.15 12.12
C VAL A 124 5.94 1.47 12.74
N GLY A 125 4.64 1.68 12.85
CA GLY A 125 4.05 2.84 13.50
C GLY A 125 4.08 2.69 15.02
N VAL A 126 4.64 3.68 15.71
CA VAL A 126 4.61 3.78 17.17
C VAL A 126 4.31 5.21 17.60
N ILE A 127 3.89 5.40 18.85
CA ILE A 127 3.77 6.75 19.43
C ILE A 127 5.15 7.15 19.96
N ASP A 128 5.67 8.28 19.47
CA ASP A 128 6.95 8.84 19.92
C ASP A 128 6.88 9.24 21.40
N ASN A 129 7.94 8.91 22.13
CA ASN A 129 8.14 9.27 23.53
C ASN A 129 9.45 10.04 23.76
N GLY A 130 10.03 10.59 22.69
CA GLY A 130 11.29 11.34 22.71
C GLY A 130 12.54 10.47 22.80
N LYS A 131 12.42 9.14 22.61
CA LYS A 131 13.55 8.21 22.63
C LYS A 131 13.73 7.54 21.26
N SER A 132 15.00 7.31 20.88
CA SER A 132 15.31 6.50 19.69
C SER A 132 14.66 5.11 19.79
N ARG A 133 14.19 4.62 18.64
CA ARG A 133 13.60 3.30 18.45
C ARG A 133 14.46 2.40 17.55
N ASP A 134 15.75 2.69 17.43
CA ASP A 134 16.67 1.86 16.63
C ASP A 134 16.74 0.41 17.14
N MET A 135 16.70 0.21 18.46
CA MET A 135 16.67 -1.14 19.04
C MET A 135 15.39 -1.90 18.67
N LEU A 136 14.25 -1.21 18.58
CA LEU A 136 13.00 -1.80 18.11
C LEU A 136 13.09 -2.15 16.62
N ALA A 137 13.67 -1.27 15.80
CA ALA A 137 13.91 -1.54 14.39
C ALA A 137 14.82 -2.77 14.20
N TRP A 138 15.87 -2.89 15.00
CA TRP A 138 16.78 -4.03 14.97
C TRP A 138 16.11 -5.34 15.38
N GLN A 139 15.31 -5.34 16.46
CA GLN A 139 14.53 -6.51 16.87
C GLN A 139 13.50 -6.93 15.81
N ALA A 140 12.84 -5.96 15.17
CA ALA A 140 11.97 -6.24 14.05
C ALA A 140 12.75 -6.84 12.86
N CYS A 141 13.96 -6.36 12.56
CA CYS A 141 14.81 -6.96 11.52
C CYS A 141 15.14 -8.42 11.79
N ASN A 142 15.49 -8.80 13.02
CA ASN A 142 15.74 -10.20 13.33
C ASN A 142 14.52 -11.09 13.06
N ASN A 143 13.30 -10.56 13.27
CA ASN A 143 12.08 -11.28 12.92
C ASN A 143 11.85 -11.32 11.41
N VAL A 144 12.15 -10.23 10.68
CA VAL A 144 12.12 -10.23 9.21
C VAL A 144 13.04 -11.32 8.67
N LEU A 145 14.28 -11.43 9.15
CA LEU A 145 15.23 -12.44 8.70
C LEU A 145 14.75 -13.89 8.94
N ASN A 146 13.94 -14.11 9.98
CA ASN A 146 13.41 -15.43 10.30
C ASN A 146 12.17 -15.82 9.47
N HIS A 147 11.44 -14.85 8.91
CA HIS A 147 10.12 -15.07 8.30
C HIS A 147 10.03 -14.66 6.83
N TYR A 148 10.90 -13.75 6.38
CA TYR A 148 10.93 -13.28 5.00
C TYR A 148 11.94 -14.07 4.17
N GLN A 149 11.46 -14.71 3.10
CA GLN A 149 12.28 -15.50 2.18
C GLN A 149 12.49 -14.82 0.81
N GLY A 150 12.22 -13.51 0.72
CA GLY A 150 12.41 -12.79 -0.54
C GLY A 150 13.87 -12.50 -0.84
N SER A 151 14.14 -12.11 -2.09
CA SER A 151 15.50 -12.00 -2.62
C SER A 151 16.17 -10.64 -2.32
N ARG A 152 15.44 -9.70 -1.71
CA ARG A 152 15.88 -8.33 -1.49
C ARG A 152 16.13 -8.00 -0.03
N GLU A 153 17.10 -7.11 0.19
CA GLU A 153 17.32 -6.50 1.50
C GLU A 153 16.06 -5.73 1.93
N VAL A 154 15.61 -5.97 3.16
CA VAL A 154 14.48 -5.26 3.77
C VAL A 154 15.04 -4.22 4.74
N THR A 155 14.51 -3.02 4.72
CA THR A 155 14.80 -1.99 5.72
C THR A 155 13.59 -1.81 6.63
N VAL A 156 13.78 -1.96 7.94
CA VAL A 156 12.76 -1.61 8.93
C VAL A 156 12.88 -0.12 9.24
N VAL A 157 11.76 0.59 9.19
CA VAL A 157 11.66 2.00 9.55
C VAL A 157 10.58 2.14 10.61
N VAL A 158 10.94 2.72 11.76
CA VAL A 158 10.01 3.03 12.83
C VAL A 158 9.60 4.49 12.70
N VAL A 159 8.29 4.74 12.64
CA VAL A 159 7.74 6.08 12.43
C VAL A 159 6.80 6.49 13.55
N ASP A 160 6.76 7.80 13.82
CA ASP A 160 5.76 8.38 14.73
C ASP A 160 4.39 8.45 14.04
N ILE A 161 3.52 7.51 14.41
CA ILE A 161 2.17 7.45 13.84
C ILE A 161 1.29 8.61 14.28
N ALA A 162 1.51 9.18 15.46
CA ALA A 162 0.72 10.31 15.93
C ALA A 162 1.01 11.55 15.07
N LYS A 163 2.27 11.81 14.74
CA LYS A 163 2.66 12.90 13.83
C LYS A 163 2.23 12.63 12.39
N MET A 164 2.31 11.39 11.93
CA MET A 164 1.81 11.02 10.60
C MET A 164 0.31 11.32 10.47
N LEU A 165 -0.50 10.95 11.47
CA LEU A 165 -1.93 11.21 11.48
C LEU A 165 -2.29 12.69 11.68
N ALA A 166 -1.53 13.41 12.51
CA ALA A 166 -1.82 14.80 12.85
C ALA A 166 -1.42 15.80 11.75
N ARG A 167 -0.29 15.58 11.09
CA ARG A 167 0.31 16.56 10.16
C ARG A 167 0.81 15.97 8.84
N GLY A 168 0.56 14.68 8.59
CA GLY A 168 1.01 14.01 7.36
C GLY A 168 2.53 13.86 7.26
N SER A 169 3.27 14.00 8.37
CA SER A 169 4.72 13.91 8.35
C SER A 169 5.20 12.49 8.66
N PHE A 170 6.17 12.04 7.87
CA PHE A 170 6.90 10.80 8.10
C PHE A 170 8.11 11.10 8.99
N ASP A 171 7.86 11.17 10.30
CA ASP A 171 8.93 11.32 11.29
C ASP A 171 9.52 9.94 11.58
N GLU A 172 10.67 9.68 10.99
CA GLU A 172 11.48 8.51 11.32
C GLU A 172 12.12 8.69 12.69
N ILE A 173 11.89 7.72 13.56
CA ILE A 173 12.43 7.68 14.93
C ILE A 173 13.24 6.42 15.22
N GLY A 174 13.40 5.55 14.21
CA GLY A 174 14.34 4.45 14.25
C GLY A 174 14.48 3.74 12.91
N ARG A 175 15.63 3.13 12.65
CA ARG A 175 15.90 2.42 11.39
C ARG A 175 16.83 1.23 11.60
N ALA A 176 16.59 0.15 10.86
CA ALA A 176 17.50 -0.98 10.77
C ALA A 176 17.50 -1.58 9.36
N TYR A 177 18.68 -1.94 8.88
CA TYR A 177 18.87 -2.66 7.62
C TYR A 177 18.97 -4.15 7.92
N CYS A 178 18.03 -4.94 7.39
CA CYS A 178 18.01 -6.38 7.62
C CYS A 178 18.90 -7.05 6.56
N LYS A 179 20.01 -7.63 7.03
CA LYS A 179 21.00 -8.34 6.21
C LYS A 179 21.24 -9.72 6.79
#